data_AF-A0A2B6RIB2-F1
#
_entry.id   AF-A0A2B6RIB2-F1
#
_cell.length_a   1.000
_cell.length_b   1.000
_cell.length_c   1.000
_cell.angle_alpha   90.00
_cell.angle_beta   90.00
_cell.angle_gamma   90.00
#
_symmetry.space_group_name_H-M   'P 1'
#
loop_
_entity.id
_entity.type
_entity.pdbx_description
1 polymer ?
#
loop_
_entity_poly.entity_id
_entity_poly.type
_entity_poly.pdbx_seq_one_letter_code
_entity_poly.pdbx_strand_id
1 'polypeptide(L)'
;MINFNFFMNDVVRQAREEIVSAGYTELTTPSAVDEAFKKKGTTLVMVNSVCGCAGGIARPAAAHSVHYDKRPDHLVTVFAGQDKEATARAREYFEGYPPSSPSFALLKDGKIVTMVERHEIEGHEPMQVIAKLQSYFEENCKEV
;
A
#
# COMPACT_ATOMS: atom_id res chain seq x y z
N MET A 1 8.73 11.45 -30.04
CA MET A 1 7.99 10.47 -29.22
C MET A 1 8.86 9.72 -28.20
N ILE A 2 10.19 9.90 -28.19
CA ILE A 2 11.11 9.26 -27.23
C ILE A 2 11.01 9.89 -25.82
N ASN A 3 10.71 11.19 -25.72
CA ASN A 3 10.77 11.95 -24.47
C ASN A 3 9.70 11.56 -23.41
N PHE A 4 8.53 11.07 -23.83
CA PHE A 4 7.43 10.74 -22.92
C PHE A 4 7.66 9.40 -22.20
N ASN A 5 8.23 8.40 -22.90
CA ASN A 5 8.51 7.10 -22.30
C ASN A 5 9.60 7.19 -21.21
N PHE A 6 10.63 8.01 -21.44
CA PHE A 6 11.66 8.28 -20.44
C PHE A 6 11.08 8.96 -19.19
N PHE A 7 10.25 9.98 -19.36
CA PHE A 7 9.61 10.66 -18.23
C PHE A 7 8.71 9.72 -17.40
N MET A 8 7.87 8.92 -18.06
CA MET A 8 6.98 7.98 -17.37
C MET A 8 7.75 6.88 -16.61
N ASN A 9 8.83 6.37 -17.19
CA ASN A 9 9.69 5.39 -16.51
C ASN A 9 10.34 5.99 -15.26
N ASP A 10 10.72 7.26 -15.29
CA ASP A 10 11.35 7.93 -14.16
C ASP A 10 10.35 8.16 -13.01
N VAL A 11 9.11 8.55 -13.33
CA VAL A 11 8.03 8.69 -12.34
C VAL A 11 7.71 7.35 -11.68
N VAL A 12 7.65 6.25 -12.45
CA VAL A 12 7.41 4.91 -11.90
C VAL A 12 8.57 4.49 -11.00
N ARG A 13 9.81 4.70 -11.44
CA ARG A 13 11.02 4.38 -10.67
C ARG A 13 11.02 5.14 -9.34
N GLN A 14 10.79 6.45 -9.38
CA GLN A 14 10.73 7.28 -8.17
C GLN A 14 9.62 6.80 -7.23
N ALA A 15 8.43 6.49 -7.75
CA ALA A 15 7.31 6.01 -6.94
C ALA A 15 7.59 4.66 -6.26
N ARG A 16 8.43 3.80 -6.86
CA ARG A 16 8.92 2.55 -6.24
C ARG A 16 9.97 2.84 -5.18
N GLU A 17 10.96 3.68 -5.49
CA GLU A 17 12.03 4.05 -4.57
C GLU A 17 11.50 4.71 -3.29
N GLU A 18 10.50 5.59 -3.40
CA GLU A 18 9.85 6.24 -2.25
C GLU A 18 9.25 5.22 -1.28
N ILE A 19 8.54 4.20 -1.78
CA ILE A 19 7.86 3.22 -0.93
C ILE A 19 8.81 2.13 -0.41
N VAL A 20 9.82 1.75 -1.20
CA VAL A 20 10.89 0.84 -0.74
C VAL A 20 11.72 1.50 0.36
N SER A 21 12.04 2.79 0.21
CA SER A 21 12.77 3.56 1.24
C SER A 21 11.97 3.68 2.54
N ALA A 22 10.64 3.62 2.46
CA ALA A 22 9.75 3.56 3.60
C ALA A 22 9.68 2.16 4.28
N GLY A 23 10.43 1.17 3.78
CA GLY A 23 10.52 -0.17 4.36
C GLY A 23 9.54 -1.19 3.79
N TYR A 24 8.82 -0.86 2.71
CA TYR A 24 7.89 -1.80 2.07
C TYR A 24 8.62 -2.74 1.11
N THR A 25 8.20 -4.00 1.10
CA THR A 25 8.65 -4.99 0.10
C THR A 25 7.76 -4.96 -1.14
N GLU A 26 8.35 -4.82 -2.32
CA GLU A 26 7.60 -4.85 -3.58
C GLU A 26 7.18 -6.27 -3.97
N LEU A 27 5.91 -6.42 -4.35
CA LEU A 27 5.33 -7.68 -4.82
C LEU A 27 4.94 -7.52 -6.29
N THR A 28 5.78 -8.02 -7.19
CA THR A 28 5.63 -7.83 -8.64
C THR A 28 4.99 -9.03 -9.35
N THR A 29 4.79 -10.15 -8.64
CA THR A 29 4.15 -11.36 -9.19
C THR A 29 3.01 -11.86 -8.29
N PRO A 30 2.03 -12.61 -8.85
CA PRO A 30 0.99 -13.26 -8.05
C PRO A 30 1.54 -14.20 -6.97
N SER A 31 2.62 -14.92 -7.26
CA SER A 31 3.25 -15.83 -6.30
C SER A 31 3.84 -15.07 -5.10
N ALA A 32 4.49 -13.92 -5.33
CA ALA A 32 5.01 -13.08 -4.27
C ALA A 32 3.88 -12.54 -3.37
N VAL A 33 2.72 -12.22 -3.96
CA VAL A 33 1.51 -11.84 -3.20
C VAL A 33 1.04 -12.98 -2.31
N ASP A 34 0.89 -14.18 -2.87
CA ASP A 34 0.45 -15.35 -2.10
C ASP A 34 1.39 -15.69 -0.95
N GLU A 35 2.70 -15.63 -1.20
CA GLU A 35 3.73 -15.89 -0.19
C GLU A 35 3.70 -14.83 0.92
N ALA A 36 3.60 -13.56 0.55
CA ALA A 36 3.53 -12.46 1.52
C ALA A 36 2.26 -12.55 2.37
N PHE A 37 1.10 -12.80 1.77
CA PHE A 37 -0.18 -12.77 2.48
C PHE A 37 -0.42 -14.03 3.32
N LYS A 38 0.30 -15.13 3.05
CA LYS A 38 0.29 -16.32 3.92
C LYS A 38 1.10 -16.16 5.19
N LYS A 39 1.95 -15.12 5.30
CA LYS A 39 2.73 -14.87 6.52
C LYS A 39 1.79 -14.62 7.70
N LYS A 40 2.18 -15.15 8.85
CA LYS A 40 1.45 -14.92 10.11
C LYS A 40 1.64 -13.51 10.61
N GLY A 41 0.65 -13.03 11.36
CA GLY A 41 0.62 -11.67 11.89
C GLY A 41 -0.12 -10.71 10.98
N THR A 42 0.25 -9.44 11.07
CA THR A 42 -0.40 -8.31 10.41
C THR A 42 0.41 -7.84 9.21
N THR A 43 -0.25 -7.68 8.07
CA THR A 43 0.38 -7.21 6.83
C THR A 43 -0.33 -5.95 6.38
N LEU A 44 0.40 -4.84 6.29
CA LEU A 44 -0.10 -3.64 5.64
C LEU A 44 0.33 -3.64 4.18
N VAL A 45 -0.67 -3.60 3.31
CA VAL A 45 -0.50 -3.58 1.87
C VAL A 45 -0.80 -2.18 1.37
N MET A 46 0.18 -1.57 0.71
CA MET A 46 -0.06 -0.37 -0.10
C MET A 46 -0.35 -0.78 -1.55
N VAL A 47 -1.50 -0.38 -2.08
CA VAL A 47 -1.77 -0.42 -3.52
C VAL A 47 -1.27 0.88 -4.12
N ASN A 48 0.00 0.90 -4.52
CA ASN A 48 0.66 2.08 -5.07
C ASN A 48 0.15 2.39 -6.50
N SER A 49 0.34 3.63 -6.95
CA SER A 49 0.00 4.08 -8.30
C SER A 49 0.78 5.35 -8.68
N VAL A 50 0.68 5.75 -9.95
CA VAL A 50 1.31 6.99 -10.46
C VAL A 50 0.42 8.24 -10.34
N CYS A 51 -0.78 8.15 -9.75
CA CYS A 51 -1.66 9.31 -9.70
C CYS A 51 -1.22 10.33 -8.63
N GLY A 52 -1.62 11.59 -8.78
CA GLY A 52 -1.17 12.69 -7.91
C GLY A 52 -1.42 12.45 -6.42
N CYS A 53 -2.59 11.91 -6.03
CA CYS A 53 -2.86 11.58 -4.63
C CYS A 53 -2.00 10.43 -4.08
N ALA A 54 -1.43 9.57 -4.94
CA ALA A 54 -0.48 8.55 -4.47
C ALA A 54 0.84 9.18 -4.04
N GLY A 55 1.37 10.13 -4.81
CA GLY A 55 2.61 10.83 -4.46
C GLY A 55 2.46 11.91 -3.39
N GLY A 56 1.37 12.68 -3.44
CA GLY A 56 1.15 13.77 -2.48
C GLY A 56 0.64 13.32 -1.11
N ILE A 57 -0.02 12.15 -1.03
CA ILE A 57 -0.77 11.75 0.18
C ILE A 57 -0.44 10.32 0.58
N ALA A 58 -0.68 9.34 -0.30
CA ALA A 58 -0.57 7.93 0.08
C ALA A 58 0.87 7.52 0.46
N ARG A 59 1.87 7.75 -0.41
CA ARG A 59 3.26 7.35 -0.10
C ARG A 59 3.84 8.08 1.12
N PRO A 60 3.62 9.39 1.32
CA PRO A 60 3.95 10.04 2.58
C PRO A 60 3.24 9.40 3.79
N ALA A 61 1.94 9.10 3.68
CA ALA A 61 1.21 8.47 4.77
C ALA A 61 1.71 7.06 5.10
N ALA A 62 2.05 6.27 4.07
CA ALA A 62 2.67 4.96 4.21
C ALA A 62 3.99 5.05 5.00
N ALA A 63 4.87 5.96 4.59
CA ALA A 63 6.17 6.16 5.23
C ALA A 63 6.07 6.62 6.68
N HIS A 64 5.14 7.51 7.00
CA HIS A 64 5.05 8.08 8.34
C HIS A 64 4.19 7.27 9.31
N SER A 65 3.17 6.55 8.82
CA SER A 65 2.28 5.76 9.69
C SER A 65 2.99 4.64 10.44
N VAL A 66 4.06 4.07 9.86
CA VAL A 66 4.81 2.94 10.43
C VAL A 66 5.80 3.33 11.54
N HIS A 67 5.97 4.63 11.78
CA HIS A 67 6.69 5.19 12.94
C HIS A 67 5.73 5.34 14.14
N TYR A 68 5.06 4.26 14.51
CA TYR A 68 4.11 4.17 15.62
C TYR A 68 4.40 2.91 16.45
N ASP A 69 4.15 2.96 17.76
CA ASP A 69 4.55 1.89 18.71
C ASP A 69 3.83 0.56 18.41
N LYS A 70 2.58 0.65 17.92
CA LYS A 70 1.85 -0.49 17.36
C LYS A 70 1.90 -0.42 15.85
N ARG A 71 2.52 -1.40 15.20
CA ARG A 71 2.64 -1.40 13.74
C ARG A 71 2.54 -2.80 13.13
N PRO A 72 2.25 -2.89 11.83
CA PRO A 72 2.17 -4.16 11.13
C PRO A 72 3.50 -4.93 11.16
N ASP A 73 3.42 -6.25 11.21
CA ASP A 73 4.59 -7.15 11.16
C ASP A 73 5.26 -7.13 9.78
N HIS A 74 4.45 -6.98 8.72
CA HIS A 74 4.91 -6.98 7.33
C HIS A 74 4.40 -5.74 6.59
N LEU A 75 5.30 -5.07 5.88
CA LEU A 75 4.99 -3.94 4.99
C LEU A 75 5.24 -4.37 3.56
N VAL A 76 4.20 -4.34 2.73
CA VAL A 76 4.29 -4.80 1.33
C VAL A 76 3.53 -3.87 0.39
N THR A 77 3.94 -3.84 -0.88
CA THR A 77 3.30 -2.99 -1.88
C THR A 77 3.10 -3.73 -3.20
N VAL A 78 1.98 -3.46 -3.86
CA VAL A 78 1.73 -3.81 -5.27
C VAL A 78 1.55 -2.52 -6.06
N PHE A 79 1.92 -2.50 -7.34
CA PHE A 79 1.86 -1.28 -8.15
C PHE A 79 0.75 -1.35 -9.21
N ALA A 80 -0.37 -0.68 -8.94
CA ALA A 80 -1.52 -0.64 -9.84
C ALA A 80 -1.16 -0.01 -11.20
N GLY A 81 -1.49 -0.72 -12.27
CA GLY A 81 -1.21 -0.31 -13.65
C GLY A 81 0.16 -0.74 -14.17
N GLN A 82 1.14 -0.97 -13.29
CA GLN A 82 2.47 -1.47 -13.64
C GLN A 82 2.54 -2.99 -13.45
N ASP A 83 2.32 -3.47 -12.23
CA ASP A 83 2.34 -4.89 -11.86
C ASP A 83 0.90 -5.43 -11.84
N LYS A 84 0.28 -5.51 -13.02
CA LYS A 84 -1.17 -5.78 -13.16
C LYS A 84 -1.61 -7.09 -12.53
N GLU A 85 -0.87 -8.16 -12.77
CA GLU A 85 -1.21 -9.50 -12.27
C GLU A 85 -1.04 -9.59 -10.75
N ALA A 86 0.04 -9.03 -10.19
CA ALA A 86 0.23 -8.95 -8.75
C ALA A 86 -0.86 -8.11 -8.08
N THR A 87 -1.20 -6.96 -8.66
CA THR A 87 -2.28 -6.09 -8.15
C THR A 87 -3.64 -6.78 -8.21
N ALA A 88 -3.94 -7.48 -9.31
CA ALA A 88 -5.18 -8.26 -9.44
C ALA A 88 -5.24 -9.35 -8.38
N ARG A 89 -4.16 -10.11 -8.20
CA ARG A 89 -4.08 -11.15 -7.17
C ARG A 89 -4.25 -10.60 -5.76
N ALA A 90 -3.65 -9.47 -5.43
CA ALA A 90 -3.82 -8.84 -4.13
C ALA A 90 -5.28 -8.43 -3.87
N ARG A 91 -5.97 -7.91 -4.89
CA ARG A 91 -7.38 -7.51 -4.79
C ARG A 91 -8.34 -8.66 -4.53
N GLU A 92 -8.00 -9.88 -4.94
CA GLU A 92 -8.81 -11.07 -4.61
C GLU A 92 -8.86 -11.35 -3.10
N TYR A 93 -7.88 -10.87 -2.33
CA TYR A 93 -7.89 -10.96 -0.86
C TYR A 93 -8.67 -9.83 -0.18
N PHE A 94 -9.01 -8.76 -0.90
CA PHE A 94 -9.69 -7.57 -0.34
C PHE A 94 -11.21 -7.74 -0.45
N GLU A 95 -11.72 -8.87 0.05
CA GLU A 95 -13.13 -9.24 -0.03
C GLU A 95 -14.01 -8.13 0.58
N GLY A 96 -15.08 -7.75 -0.14
CA GLY A 96 -16.01 -6.70 0.28
C GLY A 96 -15.60 -5.27 -0.10
N TYR A 97 -14.38 -5.05 -0.63
CA TYR A 97 -13.91 -3.73 -1.03
C TYR A 97 -13.82 -3.60 -2.56
N PRO A 98 -14.29 -2.49 -3.15
CA PRO A 98 -14.15 -2.26 -4.58
C PRO A 98 -12.69 -1.96 -4.95
N PRO A 99 -12.24 -2.36 -6.15
CA PRO A 99 -10.87 -2.10 -6.58
C PRO A 99 -10.62 -0.60 -6.76
N SER A 100 -9.69 -0.05 -5.98
CA SER A 100 -9.27 1.34 -6.07
C SER A 100 -7.75 1.48 -6.00
N SER A 101 -7.21 2.66 -6.35
CA SER A 101 -5.80 3.01 -6.17
C SER A 101 -5.61 4.53 -6.17
N PRO A 102 -4.80 5.10 -5.27
CA PRO A 102 -4.10 4.42 -4.19
C PRO A 102 -5.07 3.95 -3.09
N SER A 103 -4.66 2.94 -2.33
CA SER A 103 -5.41 2.44 -1.17
C SER A 103 -4.49 1.64 -0.24
N PHE A 104 -4.94 1.43 1.00
CA PHE A 104 -4.24 0.63 2.00
C PHE A 104 -5.12 -0.48 2.50
N ALA A 105 -4.65 -1.72 2.50
CA ALA A 105 -5.34 -2.86 3.09
C ALA A 105 -4.55 -3.39 4.28
N LEU A 106 -5.21 -3.61 5.41
CA LEU A 106 -4.62 -4.29 6.57
C LEU A 106 -5.16 -5.71 6.62
N LEU A 107 -4.25 -6.68 6.53
CA LEU A 107 -4.57 -8.10 6.62
C LEU A 107 -4.05 -8.66 7.92
N LYS A 108 -4.74 -9.68 8.44
CA LYS A 108 -4.31 -10.48 9.58
C LYS A 108 -4.42 -11.95 9.21
N ASP A 109 -3.29 -12.66 9.28
CA ASP A 109 -3.17 -14.07 8.90
C ASP A 109 -3.80 -14.39 7.52
N GLY A 110 -3.56 -13.50 6.56
CA GLY A 110 -4.04 -13.62 5.18
C GLY A 110 -5.50 -13.26 4.94
N LYS A 111 -6.21 -12.71 5.93
CA LYS A 111 -7.58 -12.22 5.79
C LYS A 111 -7.64 -10.70 5.91
N ILE A 112 -8.44 -10.06 5.06
CA ILE A 112 -8.69 -8.62 5.16
C ILE A 112 -9.37 -8.29 6.49
N VAL A 113 -8.88 -7.24 7.14
CA VAL A 113 -9.45 -6.71 8.39
C VAL A 113 -10.13 -5.37 8.13
N THR A 114 -9.44 -4.47 7.45
CA THR A 114 -9.93 -3.14 7.12
C THR A 114 -9.13 -2.56 5.95
N MET A 115 -9.67 -1.53 5.32
CA MET A 115 -9.07 -0.87 4.17
C MET A 115 -9.29 0.64 4.26
N VAL A 116 -8.27 1.43 3.91
CA VAL A 116 -8.42 2.84 3.55
C VAL A 116 -8.58 2.91 2.04
N GLU A 117 -9.78 3.27 1.59
CA GLU A 117 -10.11 3.34 0.17
C GLU A 117 -9.64 4.66 -0.46
N ARG A 118 -9.56 4.70 -1.79
CA ARG A 118 -9.13 5.91 -2.52
C ARG A 118 -9.91 7.17 -2.12
N HIS A 119 -11.23 7.08 -1.95
CA HIS A 119 -12.07 8.24 -1.61
C HIS A 119 -11.78 8.81 -0.21
N GLU A 120 -11.08 8.06 0.62
CA GLU A 120 -10.65 8.45 1.96
C GLU A 120 -9.19 8.97 1.97
N ILE A 121 -8.51 8.90 0.82
CA ILE A 121 -7.17 9.44 0.57
C ILE A 121 -7.28 10.69 -0.30
N GLU A 122 -8.03 10.60 -1.39
CA GLU A 122 -8.25 11.70 -2.33
C GLU A 122 -8.99 12.85 -1.63
N GLY A 123 -8.45 14.07 -1.76
CA GLY A 123 -9.01 15.26 -1.11
C GLY A 123 -8.74 15.38 0.39
N HIS A 124 -7.90 14.51 0.96
CA HIS A 124 -7.53 14.53 2.38
C HIS A 124 -6.06 14.94 2.56
N GLU A 125 -5.74 15.41 3.75
CA GLU A 125 -4.35 15.73 4.12
C GLU A 125 -3.59 14.46 4.52
N PRO A 126 -2.27 14.37 4.24
CA PRO A 126 -1.46 13.21 4.61
C PRO A 126 -1.59 12.81 6.08
N MET A 127 -1.63 13.81 6.98
CA MET A 127 -1.80 13.59 8.42
C MET A 127 -3.12 12.90 8.80
N GLN A 128 -4.20 13.15 8.05
CA GLN A 128 -5.48 12.50 8.29
C GLN A 128 -5.41 11.01 7.93
N VAL A 129 -4.76 10.69 6.80
CA VAL A 129 -4.55 9.30 6.38
C VAL A 129 -3.60 8.57 7.34
N ILE A 130 -2.55 9.24 7.83
CA ILE A 130 -1.64 8.72 8.86
C ILE A 130 -2.40 8.36 10.13
N ALA A 131 -3.19 9.31 10.67
CA ALA A 131 -3.95 9.09 11.90
C ALA A 131 -4.94 7.92 11.76
N LYS A 132 -5.56 7.79 10.58
CA LYS A 132 -6.46 6.67 10.28
C LYS A 132 -5.76 5.32 10.20
N LEU A 133 -4.60 5.26 9.56
CA LEU A 133 -3.78 4.04 9.54
C LEU A 133 -3.36 3.66 10.96
N GLN A 134 -2.91 4.64 11.76
CA GLN A 134 -2.52 4.42 13.14
C GLN A 134 -3.69 3.95 14.02
N SER A 135 -4.92 4.45 13.80
CA SER A 135 -6.10 3.92 14.51
C SER A 135 -6.36 2.46 14.17
N TYR A 136 -6.15 2.04 12.91
CA TYR A 136 -6.26 0.63 12.55
C TYR A 136 -5.14 -0.21 13.16
N PHE A 137 -3.93 0.34 13.30
CA PHE A 137 -2.85 -0.36 13.97
C PHE A 137 -3.13 -0.52 15.46
N GLU A 138 -3.67 0.50 16.11
CA GLU A 138 -4.05 0.48 17.53
C GLU A 138 -5.02 -0.68 17.85
N GLU A 139 -6.01 -0.87 16.98
CA GLU A 139 -7.05 -1.89 17.12
C GLU A 139 -6.56 -3.32 16.77
N ASN A 140 -5.59 -3.46 15.86
CA ASN A 140 -5.31 -4.74 15.21
C ASN A 140 -3.88 -5.26 15.36
N CYS A 141 -2.92 -4.38 15.70
CA CYS A 141 -1.50 -4.71 15.83
C CYS A 141 -1.09 -4.83 17.31
N LYS A 142 0.08 -5.42 17.52
CA LYS A 142 0.71 -5.50 18.85
C LYS A 142 1.75 -4.39 18.97
N GLU A 143 2.07 -4.05 20.21
CA GLU A 143 3.19 -3.16 20.53
C GLU A 143 4.51 -3.86 20.16
N VAL A 144 5.43 -3.12 19.54
CA VAL A 144 6.69 -3.62 18.97
C VAL A 144 7.85 -3.46 19.94
#